data_AF-A0A177WL99-F1
#
_entry.id   AF-A0A177WL99-F1
#
_cell.length_a   1.000
_cell.length_b   1.000
_cell.length_c   1.000
_cell.angle_alpha   90.00
_cell.angle_beta   90.00
_cell.angle_gamma   90.00
#
_symmetry.space_group_name_H-M   'P 1'
#
loop_
_entity.id
_entity.type
_entity.pdbx_description
1 polymer ?
#
loop_
_entity_poly.entity_id
_entity_poly.type
_entity_poly.pdbx_seq_one_letter_code
_entity_poly.pdbx_strand_id
1 'polypeptide(L)'
;MLATTVFSALLAATAMASPHGLKPSHDIGKIVDTTTRWTEKKKSSLRRAAVVPIRFPYGSKVLTNGVTVHYIYYGDWSGDQKSIIQDLTNGLGRSKWWNTERKYYSQRSSTSRKVYVNGQVRVGSTVQDNYTFGRSLTGDNIASLIQKYIDSGDLPEQDDALYMILSAHDVSESQIGGDGNTYAFCRDYCGYHKQFTLSSGREVPFAFAGNGDHCQDFCVHPQNRQVSPNNDTGVDGMASIVIHEIAEAVTDPIYPTAWIDINGQENADKCNFSFGFWKTDFKGASYNQQIGGRNFLVQQNWNPNTNTCSDGTR
;
A
#
# COMPACT_ATOMS: atom_id res chain seq x y z
N MET A 1 10.52 23.41 62.42
CA MET A 1 10.84 22.16 61.71
C MET A 1 9.68 21.87 60.76
N LEU A 2 9.86 22.14 59.46
CA LEU A 2 8.84 21.89 58.43
C LEU A 2 8.85 20.41 58.06
N ALA A 3 7.67 19.79 58.01
CA ALA A 3 7.46 18.48 57.40
C ALA A 3 6.74 18.68 56.07
N THR A 4 7.41 18.34 54.98
CA THR A 4 6.91 18.36 53.61
C THR A 4 6.23 17.03 53.32
N THR A 5 4.93 17.03 53.06
CA THR A 5 4.19 15.87 52.53
C THR A 5 4.06 16.03 51.01
N VAL A 6 4.65 15.08 50.28
CA VAL A 6 4.53 14.95 48.82
C VAL A 6 3.27 14.14 48.51
N PHE A 7 2.32 14.72 47.77
CA PHE A 7 1.20 13.99 47.18
C PHE A 7 1.61 13.53 45.77
N SER A 8 1.80 12.21 45.60
CA SER A 8 1.91 11.58 44.29
C SER A 8 0.50 11.31 43.74
N ALA A 9 0.12 12.01 42.66
CA ALA A 9 -1.09 11.70 41.91
C ALA A 9 -0.79 10.54 40.94
N LEU A 10 -1.31 9.35 41.24
CA LEU A 10 -1.44 8.27 40.27
C LEU A 10 -2.59 8.65 39.30
N LEU A 11 -2.26 8.98 38.05
CA LEU A 11 -3.27 8.94 36.98
C LEU A 11 -3.52 7.48 36.64
N ALA A 12 -4.69 6.98 37.04
CA ALA A 12 -5.22 5.71 36.54
C ALA A 12 -5.57 5.88 35.05
N ALA A 13 -4.86 5.18 34.18
CA ALA A 13 -5.25 5.02 32.78
C ALA A 13 -6.53 4.18 32.72
N THR A 14 -7.68 4.84 32.58
CA THR A 14 -8.94 4.17 32.27
C THR A 14 -8.87 3.65 30.85
N ALA A 15 -8.81 2.33 30.70
CA ALA A 15 -9.04 1.64 29.44
C ALA A 15 -10.43 2.03 28.92
N MET A 16 -10.48 2.83 27.86
CA MET A 16 -11.72 3.10 27.15
C MET A 16 -12.10 1.84 26.36
N ALA A 17 -13.23 1.24 26.75
CA ALA A 17 -13.89 0.22 25.95
C ALA A 17 -14.29 0.83 24.60
N SER A 18 -13.88 0.17 23.52
CA SER A 18 -14.17 0.58 22.14
C SER A 18 -15.68 0.52 21.86
N PRO A 19 -16.36 1.64 21.56
CA PRO A 19 -17.78 1.62 21.21
C PRO A 19 -17.93 1.27 19.72
N HIS A 20 -18.67 0.19 19.46
CA HIS A 20 -19.13 -0.25 18.14
C HIS A 20 -18.02 -0.59 17.12
N GLY A 21 -17.75 -1.90 17.01
CA GLY A 21 -16.71 -2.45 16.15
C GLY A 21 -16.77 -1.97 14.70
N LEU A 22 -15.74 -1.20 14.33
CA LEU A 22 -15.22 -1.17 12.97
C LEU A 22 -15.00 -2.64 12.58
N LYS A 23 -15.84 -3.19 11.70
CA LYS A 23 -15.61 -4.53 11.15
C LYS A 23 -14.79 -4.34 9.88
N PRO A 24 -13.51 -4.73 9.85
CA PRO A 24 -12.80 -4.87 8.58
C PRO A 24 -13.61 -5.82 7.68
N SER A 25 -13.64 -5.58 6.37
CA SER A 25 -14.17 -6.57 5.44
C SER A 25 -13.41 -7.89 5.70
N HIS A 26 -14.16 -8.97 5.88
CA HIS A 26 -13.64 -10.28 6.27
C HIS A 26 -12.83 -10.97 5.16
N ASP A 27 -12.60 -10.29 4.04
CA ASP A 27 -11.82 -10.82 2.94
C ASP A 27 -10.41 -10.24 3.05
N ILE A 28 -9.44 -11.12 3.28
CA ILE A 28 -8.05 -10.77 3.03
C ILE A 28 -7.93 -10.54 1.53
N GLY A 29 -7.79 -9.27 1.12
CA GLY A 29 -6.96 -8.91 -0.02
C GLY A 29 -5.81 -9.89 -0.06
N LYS A 30 -5.70 -10.67 -1.14
CA LYS A 30 -4.78 -11.80 -1.13
C LYS A 30 -3.39 -11.24 -0.89
N ILE A 31 -2.82 -11.75 0.19
CA ILE A 31 -1.44 -11.62 0.59
C ILE A 31 -0.57 -11.71 -0.66
N VAL A 32 0.29 -10.70 -0.82
CA VAL A 32 1.45 -10.67 -1.70
C VAL A 32 2.23 -12.00 -1.57
N ASP A 33 1.84 -13.04 -2.31
CA ASP A 33 2.38 -14.40 -2.17
C ASP A 33 3.85 -14.42 -2.60
N THR A 34 4.74 -14.64 -1.63
CA THR A 34 6.19 -14.65 -1.84
C THR A 34 6.78 -16.04 -2.09
N THR A 35 5.98 -17.11 -2.12
CA THR A 35 6.51 -18.49 -2.11
C THR A 35 7.33 -18.88 -3.35
N THR A 36 7.39 -18.02 -4.38
CA THR A 36 8.19 -18.23 -5.61
C THR A 36 9.31 -17.20 -5.84
N ARG A 37 9.63 -16.36 -4.84
CA ARG A 37 10.53 -15.21 -4.98
C ARG A 37 11.96 -15.57 -5.39
N TRP A 38 12.58 -14.69 -6.19
CA TRP A 38 13.98 -14.73 -6.64
C TRP A 38 14.39 -15.87 -7.57
N THR A 39 13.49 -16.79 -7.89
CA THR A 39 13.71 -17.69 -9.02
C THR A 39 13.42 -16.91 -10.30
N GLU A 40 14.47 -16.54 -11.04
CA GLU A 40 14.28 -16.29 -12.47
C GLU A 40 13.49 -17.48 -13.01
N LYS A 41 12.31 -17.25 -13.58
CA LYS A 41 11.64 -18.26 -14.39
C LYS A 41 12.59 -18.58 -15.55
N LYS A 42 13.51 -19.52 -15.35
CA LYS A 42 14.23 -20.20 -16.43
C LYS A 42 13.14 -20.62 -17.40
N LYS A 43 13.27 -20.20 -18.66
CA LYS A 43 12.39 -20.59 -19.76
C LYS A 43 12.42 -22.12 -19.91
N SER A 44 11.73 -22.84 -19.05
CA SER A 44 11.32 -24.21 -19.31
C SER A 44 10.04 -24.14 -20.14
N SER A 45 9.99 -24.98 -21.16
CA SER A 45 8.99 -25.04 -22.23
C SER A 45 7.63 -25.54 -21.75
N LEU A 46 7.08 -24.92 -20.70
CA LEU A 46 5.78 -25.23 -20.16
C LEU A 46 4.73 -24.49 -20.99
N ARG A 47 3.69 -25.22 -21.40
CA ARG A 47 2.48 -24.67 -22.03
C ARG A 47 2.13 -23.35 -21.34
N ARG A 48 2.02 -22.26 -22.12
CA ARG A 48 1.69 -20.93 -21.62
C ARG A 48 0.46 -21.09 -20.71
N ALA A 49 0.64 -20.93 -19.40
CA ALA A 49 -0.47 -21.00 -18.46
C ALA A 49 -1.57 -20.06 -18.99
N ALA A 50 -2.82 -20.51 -18.97
CA ALA A 50 -3.92 -19.70 -19.45
C ALA A 50 -3.90 -18.37 -18.70
N VAL A 51 -3.79 -17.28 -19.45
CA VAL A 51 -3.88 -15.94 -18.91
C VAL A 51 -5.28 -15.79 -18.32
N VAL A 52 -5.38 -15.64 -17.01
CA VAL A 52 -6.66 -15.36 -16.34
C VAL A 52 -6.86 -13.84 -16.35
N PRO A 53 -7.81 -13.33 -17.16
CA PRO A 53 -8.01 -11.90 -17.29
C PRO A 53 -8.66 -11.34 -16.02
N ILE A 54 -8.22 -10.14 -15.67
CA ILE A 54 -8.88 -9.30 -14.68
C ILE A 54 -10.21 -8.81 -15.26
N ARG A 55 -11.27 -8.81 -14.43
CA ARG A 55 -12.62 -8.41 -14.85
C ARG A 55 -13.10 -7.20 -14.08
N PHE A 56 -13.87 -6.36 -14.76
CA PHE A 56 -14.57 -5.24 -14.15
C PHE A 56 -16.08 -5.49 -14.18
N PRO A 57 -16.72 -5.75 -13.03
CA PRO A 57 -18.17 -5.74 -12.91
C PRO A 57 -18.71 -4.31 -13.12
N TYR A 58 -19.78 -4.17 -13.90
CA TYR A 58 -20.37 -2.85 -14.16
C TYR A 58 -20.90 -2.21 -12.88
N GLY A 59 -20.64 -0.91 -12.73
CA GLY A 59 -21.08 -0.13 -11.58
C GLY A 59 -20.15 -0.20 -10.36
N SER A 60 -19.11 -1.04 -10.38
CA SER A 60 -18.12 -1.06 -9.30
C SER A 60 -17.33 0.25 -9.22
N LYS A 61 -16.89 0.60 -8.01
CA LYS A 61 -16.17 1.85 -7.72
C LYS A 61 -14.74 1.76 -8.26
N VAL A 62 -14.25 2.86 -8.83
CA VAL A 62 -12.86 3.07 -9.27
C VAL A 62 -12.54 4.54 -9.07
N LEU A 63 -11.36 4.88 -8.54
CA LEU A 63 -10.96 6.26 -8.27
C LEU A 63 -10.49 6.97 -9.56
N THR A 64 -11.46 7.39 -10.38
CA THR A 64 -11.18 7.93 -11.73
C THR A 64 -10.88 9.42 -11.79
N ASN A 65 -11.29 10.18 -10.76
CA ASN A 65 -11.07 11.63 -10.67
C ASN A 65 -9.70 12.01 -10.11
N GLY A 66 -8.84 11.03 -9.84
CA GLY A 66 -7.57 11.21 -9.17
C GLY A 66 -7.64 10.71 -7.73
N VAL A 67 -6.48 10.50 -7.13
CA VAL A 67 -6.36 9.99 -5.77
C VAL A 67 -5.49 10.91 -4.93
N THR A 68 -5.99 11.23 -3.73
CA THR A 68 -5.21 11.90 -2.68
C THR A 68 -4.78 10.85 -1.67
N VAL A 69 -3.47 10.70 -1.46
CA VAL A 69 -2.94 9.75 -0.48
C VAL A 69 -2.60 10.49 0.80
N HIS A 70 -3.30 10.16 1.87
CA HIS A 70 -3.04 10.65 3.23
C HIS A 70 -2.14 9.66 3.95
N TYR A 71 -1.06 10.14 4.58
CA TYR A 71 -0.09 9.27 5.25
C TYR A 71 -0.17 9.35 6.77
N ILE A 72 -0.18 8.19 7.41
CA ILE A 72 0.12 8.03 8.82
C ILE A 72 1.50 7.36 8.90
N TYR A 73 2.53 8.14 9.21
CA TYR A 73 3.87 7.63 9.46
C TYR A 73 3.91 7.07 10.89
N TYR A 74 3.78 5.76 11.03
CA TYR A 74 3.67 5.09 12.33
C TYR A 74 5.05 4.68 12.85
N GLY A 75 5.50 5.32 13.92
CA GLY A 75 6.79 5.12 14.56
C GLY A 75 7.78 6.25 14.30
N ASP A 76 9.07 5.94 14.44
CA ASP A 76 10.15 6.90 14.25
C ASP A 76 10.48 7.06 12.76
N TRP A 77 10.08 8.20 12.20
CA TRP A 77 10.28 8.56 10.79
C TRP A 77 11.03 9.89 10.67
N SER A 78 12.14 9.89 9.96
CA SER A 78 12.87 11.11 9.61
C SER A 78 12.19 11.90 8.48
N GLY A 79 12.53 13.18 8.34
CA GLY A 79 12.07 14.00 7.21
C GLY A 79 12.53 13.45 5.85
N ASP A 80 13.75 12.91 5.78
CA ASP A 80 14.32 12.35 4.55
C ASP A 80 13.55 11.12 4.09
N GLN A 81 13.24 10.20 5.00
CA GLN A 81 12.42 9.01 4.72
C GLN A 81 11.03 9.38 4.19
N LYS A 82 10.38 10.37 4.83
CA LYS A 82 9.07 10.87 4.37
C LYS A 82 9.18 11.46 2.96
N SER A 83 10.24 12.24 2.69
CA SER A 83 10.44 12.87 1.38
C SER A 83 10.54 11.86 0.24
N ILE A 84 11.18 10.70 0.46
CA ILE A 84 11.29 9.65 -0.56
C ILE A 84 9.90 9.18 -1.02
N ILE A 85 9.03 8.84 -0.07
CA ILE A 85 7.66 8.39 -0.35
C ILE A 85 6.79 9.52 -0.92
N GLN A 86 6.93 10.75 -0.43
CA GLN A 86 6.13 11.86 -0.92
C GLN A 86 6.51 12.25 -2.35
N ASP A 87 7.79 12.24 -2.69
CA ASP A 87 8.27 12.49 -4.05
C ASP A 87 7.80 11.38 -5.01
N LEU A 88 7.85 10.11 -4.57
CA LEU A 88 7.28 8.97 -5.30
C LEU A 88 5.81 9.23 -5.64
N THR A 89 4.99 9.54 -4.64
CA THR A 89 3.54 9.72 -4.81
C THR A 89 3.18 10.94 -5.65
N ASN A 90 3.82 12.08 -5.41
CA ASN A 90 3.58 13.30 -6.20
C ASN A 90 4.08 13.18 -7.65
N GLY A 91 5.09 12.34 -7.89
CA GLY A 91 5.59 12.03 -9.23
C GLY A 91 4.80 10.94 -9.96
N LEU A 92 4.06 10.11 -9.23
CA LEU A 92 3.51 8.85 -9.74
C LEU A 92 2.60 9.05 -10.94
N GLY A 93 1.63 9.96 -10.85
CA GLY A 93 0.63 10.18 -11.91
C GLY A 93 1.22 10.64 -13.26
N ARG A 94 2.45 11.17 -13.27
CA ARG A 94 3.20 11.60 -14.47
C ARG A 94 4.23 10.57 -14.93
N SER A 95 4.45 9.51 -14.14
CA SER A 95 5.43 8.47 -14.46
C SER A 95 4.99 7.65 -15.67
N LYS A 96 5.96 7.01 -16.32
CA LYS A 96 5.65 6.04 -17.38
C LYS A 96 4.87 4.87 -16.80
N TRP A 97 5.25 4.39 -15.62
CA TRP A 97 4.59 3.31 -14.89
C TRP A 97 3.07 3.50 -14.81
N TRP A 98 2.62 4.71 -14.44
CA TRP A 98 1.19 5.05 -14.32
C TRP A 98 0.42 5.09 -15.65
N ASN A 99 1.09 5.04 -16.80
CA ASN A 99 0.42 4.84 -18.09
C ASN A 99 -0.28 3.49 -18.18
N THR A 100 0.19 2.49 -17.43
CA THR A 100 -0.53 1.21 -17.29
C THR A 100 -1.81 1.41 -16.50
N GLU A 101 -1.75 2.17 -15.40
CA GLU A 101 -2.88 2.43 -14.52
C GLU A 101 -4.01 3.21 -15.21
N ARG A 102 -3.64 4.16 -16.08
CA ARG A 102 -4.59 4.92 -16.92
C ARG A 102 -5.42 4.06 -17.89
N LYS A 103 -5.11 2.76 -18.05
CA LYS A 103 -5.89 1.84 -18.91
C LYS A 103 -7.09 1.25 -18.17
N TYR A 104 -7.12 1.35 -16.85
CA TYR A 104 -8.24 0.95 -16.00
C TYR A 104 -9.34 2.02 -16.01
N TYR A 105 -10.59 1.61 -15.77
CA TYR A 105 -11.76 2.48 -15.91
C TYR A 105 -12.94 2.04 -15.05
N SER A 106 -13.85 2.95 -14.74
CA SER A 106 -15.21 2.62 -14.33
C SER A 106 -16.17 2.66 -15.53
N GLN A 107 -17.22 1.85 -15.45
CA GLN A 107 -18.30 1.83 -16.44
C GLN A 107 -19.60 1.40 -15.77
N ARG A 108 -20.65 2.21 -15.85
CA ARG A 108 -21.92 1.94 -15.14
C ARG A 108 -22.72 0.78 -15.73
N SER A 109 -22.64 0.56 -17.04
CA SER A 109 -23.32 -0.51 -17.77
C SER A 109 -22.57 -0.79 -19.08
N SER A 110 -22.90 -1.88 -19.77
CA SER A 110 -22.29 -2.23 -21.07
C SER A 110 -22.41 -1.14 -22.14
N THR A 111 -23.43 -0.28 -22.05
CA THR A 111 -23.67 0.83 -22.98
C THR A 111 -23.16 2.18 -22.49
N SER A 112 -22.78 2.29 -21.21
CA SER A 112 -22.24 3.53 -20.64
C SER A 112 -20.84 3.83 -21.16
N ARG A 113 -20.47 5.10 -21.27
CA ARG A 113 -19.09 5.49 -21.58
C ARG A 113 -18.15 5.06 -20.45
N LYS A 114 -16.96 4.57 -20.83
CA LYS A 114 -15.87 4.30 -19.89
C LYS A 114 -15.26 5.61 -19.37
N VAL A 115 -15.09 5.70 -18.06
CA VAL A 115 -14.36 6.79 -17.40
C VAL A 115 -13.04 6.21 -16.91
N TYR A 116 -11.95 6.59 -17.57
CA TYR A 116 -10.63 6.04 -17.28
C TYR A 116 -10.00 6.68 -16.06
N VAL A 117 -9.17 5.91 -15.35
CA VAL A 117 -8.28 6.43 -14.31
C VAL A 117 -7.43 7.55 -14.89
N ASN A 118 -7.46 8.72 -14.25
CA ASN A 118 -6.63 9.84 -14.66
C ASN A 118 -5.20 9.67 -14.08
N GLY A 119 -4.39 10.72 -14.03
CA GLY A 119 -3.11 10.61 -13.31
C GLY A 119 -2.84 11.84 -12.48
N GLN A 120 -3.88 12.27 -11.78
CA GLN A 120 -3.75 13.09 -10.60
C GLN A 120 -3.55 12.13 -9.43
N VAL A 121 -2.30 11.93 -9.04
CA VAL A 121 -1.91 11.27 -7.80
C VAL A 121 -1.17 12.31 -6.99
N ARG A 122 -1.57 12.54 -5.75
CA ARG A 122 -0.94 13.57 -4.90
C ARG A 122 -0.95 13.15 -3.44
N VAL A 123 0.04 13.64 -2.72
CA VAL A 123 0.07 13.59 -1.26
C VAL A 123 -0.95 14.59 -0.70
N GLY A 124 -1.74 14.17 0.29
CA GLY A 124 -2.63 15.01 1.08
C GLY A 124 -2.03 15.37 2.44
N SER A 125 -2.87 15.55 3.46
CA SER A 125 -2.45 15.63 4.86
C SER A 125 -1.63 14.41 5.28
N THR A 126 -0.63 14.64 6.13
CA THR A 126 0.21 13.60 6.70
C THR A 126 0.37 13.81 8.20
N VAL A 127 0.43 12.74 8.97
CA VAL A 127 0.65 12.76 10.42
C VAL A 127 1.81 11.83 10.78
N GLN A 128 2.48 12.13 11.90
CA GLN A 128 3.41 11.20 12.52
C GLN A 128 2.79 10.68 13.81
N ASP A 129 2.65 9.35 13.90
CA ASP A 129 2.15 8.68 15.08
C ASP A 129 3.31 8.09 15.87
N ASN A 130 3.47 8.51 17.13
CA ASN A 130 4.56 8.04 17.99
C ASN A 130 4.18 6.76 18.74
N TYR A 131 3.97 5.67 18.00
CA TYR A 131 3.68 4.33 18.53
C TYR A 131 2.44 4.25 19.44
N THR A 132 1.31 4.83 19.03
CA THR A 132 0.06 4.88 19.83
C THR A 132 -0.41 3.50 20.31
N PHE A 133 -0.21 2.45 19.52
CA PHE A 133 -0.53 1.06 19.85
C PHE A 133 0.71 0.21 20.17
N GLY A 134 1.85 0.85 20.45
CA GLY A 134 3.13 0.18 20.63
C GLY A 134 3.78 -0.26 19.32
N ARG A 135 4.73 -1.20 19.40
CA ARG A 135 5.51 -1.67 18.23
C ARG A 135 4.92 -2.88 17.52
N SER A 136 3.78 -3.39 17.98
CA SER A 136 3.13 -4.56 17.41
C SER A 136 1.69 -4.23 17.10
N LEU A 137 1.46 -3.90 15.84
CA LEU A 137 0.15 -3.55 15.33
C LEU A 137 -0.67 -4.80 15.02
N THR A 138 -1.98 -4.65 15.14
CA THR A 138 -2.97 -5.55 14.53
C THR A 138 -3.72 -4.83 13.41
N GLY A 139 -4.37 -5.59 12.52
CA GLY A 139 -5.25 -5.02 11.50
C GLY A 139 -6.30 -4.05 12.04
N ASP A 140 -6.86 -4.32 13.23
CA ASP A 140 -7.82 -3.42 13.89
C ASP A 140 -7.18 -2.10 14.33
N ASN A 141 -5.89 -2.09 14.67
CA ASN A 141 -5.17 -0.86 14.98
C ASN A 141 -5.05 0.05 13.76
N ILE A 142 -4.94 -0.51 12.55
CA ILE A 142 -4.83 0.27 11.31
C ILE A 142 -6.10 1.11 11.08
N ALA A 143 -7.27 0.49 11.15
CA ALA A 143 -8.55 1.20 11.07
C ALA A 143 -8.71 2.22 12.21
N SER A 144 -8.32 1.85 13.43
CA SER A 144 -8.39 2.72 14.60
C SER A 144 -7.49 3.96 14.49
N LEU A 145 -6.30 3.84 13.89
CA LEU A 145 -5.40 4.96 13.63
C LEU A 145 -6.02 5.97 12.66
N ILE A 146 -6.62 5.47 11.57
CA ILE A 146 -7.28 6.33 10.58
C ILE A 146 -8.45 7.07 11.23
N GLN A 147 -9.32 6.35 11.94
CA GLN A 147 -10.45 6.94 12.67
C GLN A 147 -9.99 8.01 13.66
N LYS A 148 -8.97 7.72 14.48
CA LYS A 148 -8.38 8.67 15.44
C LYS A 148 -7.98 9.98 14.76
N TYR A 149 -7.24 9.91 13.65
CA TYR A 149 -6.73 11.12 13.00
C TYR A 149 -7.78 11.86 12.18
N ILE A 150 -8.83 11.17 11.70
CA ILE A 150 -10.01 11.84 11.14
C ILE A 150 -10.79 12.57 12.23
N ASP A 151 -11.05 11.92 13.37
CA ASP A 151 -11.81 12.52 14.48
C ASP A 151 -11.10 13.75 15.07
N SER A 152 -9.77 13.75 15.09
CA SER A 152 -8.96 14.89 15.54
C SER A 152 -8.91 16.06 14.54
N GLY A 153 -9.32 15.84 13.28
CA GLY A 153 -9.20 16.82 12.20
C GLY A 153 -7.83 16.90 11.53
N ASP A 154 -6.86 16.09 11.94
CA ASP A 154 -5.53 16.04 11.33
C ASP A 154 -5.54 15.40 9.93
N LEU A 155 -6.45 14.45 9.70
CA LEU A 155 -6.74 13.88 8.37
C LEU A 155 -8.18 14.23 7.94
N PRO A 156 -8.41 14.65 6.68
CA PRO A 156 -9.75 14.97 6.21
C PRO A 156 -10.49 13.70 5.78
N GLU A 157 -11.81 13.65 6.01
CA GLU A 157 -12.69 12.63 5.41
C GLU A 157 -13.01 13.01 3.94
N GLN A 158 -12.57 12.19 2.96
CA GLN A 158 -12.74 12.46 1.52
C GLN A 158 -13.12 11.19 0.72
N ASP A 159 -13.90 11.35 -0.35
CA ASP A 159 -14.36 10.25 -1.23
C ASP A 159 -13.30 9.70 -2.19
N ASP A 160 -12.37 10.56 -2.61
CA ASP A 160 -11.29 10.29 -3.56
C ASP A 160 -9.93 10.22 -2.86
N ALA A 161 -9.90 9.62 -1.67
CA ALA A 161 -8.70 9.51 -0.84
C ALA A 161 -8.38 8.07 -0.47
N LEU A 162 -7.08 7.79 -0.35
CA LEU A 162 -6.51 6.59 0.24
C LEU A 162 -5.80 6.98 1.53
N TYR A 163 -6.12 6.31 2.65
CA TYR A 163 -5.41 6.49 3.92
C TYR A 163 -4.37 5.39 4.05
N MET A 164 -3.09 5.74 3.98
CA MET A 164 -1.99 4.78 3.99
C MET A 164 -1.18 4.90 5.27
N ILE A 165 -1.04 3.77 5.97
CA ILE A 165 -0.19 3.64 7.16
C ILE A 165 1.16 3.09 6.71
N LEU A 166 2.23 3.78 7.09
CA LEU A 166 3.60 3.39 6.79
C LEU A 166 4.33 3.11 8.10
N SER A 167 4.70 1.86 8.35
CA SER A 167 5.35 1.50 9.61
C SER A 167 6.84 1.81 9.57
N ALA A 168 7.41 2.19 10.71
CA ALA A 168 8.86 2.28 10.90
C ALA A 168 9.52 0.89 10.92
N HIS A 169 10.85 0.85 10.79
CA HIS A 169 11.63 -0.40 10.70
C HIS A 169 11.52 -1.32 11.92
N ASP A 170 11.11 -0.81 13.08
CA ASP A 170 11.00 -1.54 14.34
C ASP A 170 9.55 -1.97 14.69
N VAL A 171 8.63 -1.88 13.72
CA VAL A 171 7.20 -2.16 13.92
C VAL A 171 6.80 -3.45 13.19
N SER A 172 6.18 -4.37 13.93
CA SER A 172 5.49 -5.53 13.39
C SER A 172 4.00 -5.26 13.18
N GLU A 173 3.39 -6.00 12.26
CA GLU A 173 1.95 -5.96 11.99
C GLU A 173 1.42 -7.39 11.76
N SER A 174 0.19 -7.65 12.19
CA SER A 174 -0.48 -8.94 11.99
C SER A 174 -2.00 -8.82 11.86
N GLN A 175 -2.58 -9.68 11.05
CA GLN A 175 -4.00 -9.68 10.73
C GLN A 175 -4.59 -11.07 10.84
N ILE A 176 -5.87 -11.13 11.19
CA ILE A 176 -6.66 -12.35 11.09
C ILE A 176 -7.37 -12.35 9.74
N GLY A 177 -7.17 -13.41 8.95
CA GLY A 177 -7.84 -13.58 7.68
C GLY A 177 -9.26 -14.09 7.82
N GLY A 178 -10.01 -14.06 6.70
CA GLY A 178 -11.36 -14.61 6.64
C GLY A 178 -11.45 -16.11 6.93
N ASP A 179 -10.33 -16.81 6.77
CA ASP A 179 -10.16 -18.24 7.09
C ASP A 179 -9.81 -18.50 8.57
N GLY A 180 -9.66 -17.44 9.38
CA GLY A 180 -9.30 -17.49 10.79
C GLY A 180 -7.80 -17.63 11.06
N ASN A 181 -6.95 -17.69 10.03
CA ASN A 181 -5.51 -17.77 10.21
C ASN A 181 -4.89 -16.39 10.47
N THR A 182 -3.74 -16.37 11.16
CA THR A 182 -2.97 -15.16 11.38
C THR A 182 -1.93 -14.98 10.28
N TYR A 183 -1.93 -13.80 9.65
CA TYR A 183 -0.97 -13.37 8.65
C TYR A 183 -0.16 -12.19 9.17
N ALA A 184 1.15 -12.16 8.91
CA ALA A 184 2.04 -11.15 9.48
C ALA A 184 2.92 -10.50 8.43
N PHE A 185 3.20 -9.21 8.65
CA PHE A 185 4.24 -8.48 7.97
C PHE A 185 5.57 -9.24 8.08
N CYS A 186 6.34 -9.29 6.99
CA CYS A 186 7.63 -10.00 6.89
C CYS A 186 7.58 -11.53 6.91
N ARG A 187 6.38 -12.12 6.90
CA ARG A 187 6.19 -13.57 6.75
C ARG A 187 5.26 -13.88 5.58
N ASP A 188 4.16 -13.15 5.53
CA ASP A 188 3.09 -13.37 4.57
C ASP A 188 3.06 -12.23 3.56
N TYR A 189 3.08 -10.97 4.01
CA TYR A 189 2.99 -9.79 3.15
C TYR A 189 4.04 -8.72 3.48
N CYS A 190 4.18 -7.77 2.55
CA CYS A 190 4.92 -6.51 2.74
C CYS A 190 4.01 -5.28 2.83
N GLY A 191 2.78 -5.44 2.35
CA GLY A 191 1.70 -4.45 2.37
C GLY A 191 0.41 -5.11 1.93
N TYR A 192 -0.67 -4.35 2.05
CA TYR A 192 -2.01 -4.72 1.60
C TYR A 192 -2.88 -3.45 1.58
N HIS A 193 -3.97 -3.49 0.83
CA HIS A 193 -5.05 -2.52 0.92
C HIS A 193 -6.38 -3.22 1.22
N LYS A 194 -7.29 -2.48 1.84
CA LYS A 194 -8.62 -2.89 2.29
C LYS A 194 -9.53 -1.67 2.37
N GLN A 195 -10.76 -1.88 2.80
CA GLN A 195 -11.70 -0.84 3.18
C GLN A 195 -12.22 -1.04 4.59
N PHE A 196 -12.68 0.05 5.21
CA PHE A 196 -13.47 -0.01 6.43
C PHE A 196 -14.51 1.12 6.45
N THR A 197 -15.54 0.96 7.28
CA THR A 197 -16.56 1.99 7.50
C THR A 197 -16.17 2.86 8.69
N LEU A 198 -16.02 4.16 8.46
CA LEU A 198 -15.81 5.18 9.48
C LEU A 198 -17.03 5.29 10.41
N SER A 199 -16.84 5.90 11.58
CA SER A 199 -17.91 6.26 12.52
C SER A 199 -19.00 7.14 11.89
N SER A 200 -18.66 7.91 10.85
CA SER A 200 -19.60 8.70 10.03
C SER A 200 -20.50 7.85 9.12
N GLY A 201 -20.22 6.55 8.98
CA GLY A 201 -20.88 5.64 8.06
C GLY A 201 -20.27 5.62 6.66
N ARG A 202 -19.22 6.43 6.39
CA ARG A 202 -18.53 6.42 5.10
C ARG A 202 -17.57 5.24 5.01
N GLU A 203 -17.66 4.50 3.92
CA GLU A 203 -16.67 3.47 3.57
C GLU A 203 -15.47 4.12 2.85
N VAL A 204 -14.27 3.87 3.38
CA VAL A 204 -13.02 4.43 2.86
C VAL A 204 -11.97 3.35 2.59
N PRO A 205 -11.20 3.45 1.49
CA PRO A 205 -10.05 2.60 1.26
C PRO A 205 -8.89 3.00 2.17
N PHE A 206 -8.15 2.00 2.62
CA PHE A 206 -6.89 2.19 3.31
C PHE A 206 -5.85 1.19 2.84
N ALA A 207 -4.59 1.50 3.12
CA ALA A 207 -3.50 0.58 2.86
C ALA A 207 -2.46 0.60 3.99
N PHE A 208 -1.70 -0.46 4.10
CA PHE A 208 -0.53 -0.56 4.94
C PHE A 208 0.68 -0.96 4.10
N ALA A 209 1.83 -0.35 4.35
CA ALA A 209 3.10 -0.81 3.81
C ALA A 209 4.17 -0.76 4.91
N GLY A 210 4.86 -1.88 5.09
CA GLY A 210 5.88 -2.01 6.14
C GLY A 210 7.28 -1.65 5.66
N ASN A 211 8.10 -1.09 6.55
CA ASN A 211 9.48 -0.71 6.19
C ASN A 211 10.32 -1.97 5.95
N GLY A 212 10.89 -2.06 4.75
CA GLY A 212 11.63 -3.24 4.30
C GLY A 212 12.84 -3.59 5.16
N ASP A 213 13.39 -2.66 5.96
CA ASP A 213 14.51 -2.93 6.86
C ASP A 213 14.14 -3.88 8.00
N HIS A 214 12.85 -4.00 8.34
CA HIS A 214 12.41 -5.02 9.30
C HIS A 214 12.69 -6.45 8.80
N CYS A 215 12.73 -6.64 7.48
CA CYS A 215 12.94 -7.94 6.84
C CYS A 215 13.44 -7.81 5.40
N GLN A 216 14.68 -7.33 5.22
CA GLN A 216 15.21 -7.03 3.89
C GLN A 216 15.17 -8.23 2.95
N ASP A 217 15.39 -9.44 3.46
CA ASP A 217 15.35 -10.66 2.65
C ASP A 217 13.96 -11.00 2.10
N PHE A 218 12.95 -10.51 2.80
CA PHE A 218 11.56 -10.57 2.38
C PHE A 218 11.26 -9.33 1.55
N CYS A 219 11.07 -8.15 2.12
CA CYS A 219 10.45 -7.01 1.42
C CYS A 219 11.37 -6.18 0.52
N VAL A 220 12.67 -6.47 0.44
CA VAL A 220 13.62 -5.71 -0.39
C VAL A 220 14.20 -6.57 -1.51
N HIS A 221 14.25 -6.00 -2.71
CA HIS A 221 14.89 -6.64 -3.86
C HIS A 221 16.40 -6.85 -3.62
N PRO A 222 16.98 -8.05 -3.82
CA PRO A 222 18.38 -8.37 -3.48
C PRO A 222 19.38 -7.36 -4.04
N GLN A 223 19.12 -6.89 -5.25
CA GLN A 223 19.94 -5.93 -5.99
C GLN A 223 20.05 -4.57 -5.30
N ASN A 224 19.14 -4.24 -4.39
CA ASN A 224 19.12 -2.99 -3.62
C ASN A 224 19.31 -3.19 -2.11
N ARG A 225 19.64 -4.40 -1.63
CA ARG A 225 19.86 -4.63 -0.18
C ARG A 225 21.15 -4.00 0.34
N GLN A 226 22.18 -3.95 -0.50
CA GLN A 226 23.49 -3.40 -0.15
C GLN A 226 23.61 -1.92 -0.52
N VAL A 227 23.10 -1.53 -1.68
CA VAL A 227 23.11 -0.15 -2.16
C VAL A 227 21.74 0.14 -2.76
N SER A 228 21.02 1.10 -2.17
CA SER A 228 19.68 1.47 -2.61
C SER A 228 19.67 2.86 -3.28
N PRO A 229 18.73 3.14 -4.20
CA PRO A 229 18.73 4.37 -4.99
C PRO A 229 18.63 5.66 -4.16
N ASN A 230 17.94 5.61 -3.03
CA ASN A 230 17.68 6.75 -2.16
C ASN A 230 18.45 6.68 -0.84
N ASN A 231 19.43 5.78 -0.71
CA ASN A 231 20.26 5.60 0.49
C ASN A 231 19.46 5.27 1.77
N ASP A 232 18.30 4.63 1.58
CA ASP A 232 17.48 4.05 2.66
C ASP A 232 16.89 2.73 2.12
N THR A 233 17.52 1.61 2.45
CA THR A 233 17.19 0.29 1.91
C THR A 233 15.74 -0.10 2.21
N GLY A 234 15.29 0.19 3.42
CA GLY A 234 13.96 -0.17 3.88
C GLY A 234 12.84 0.63 3.20
N VAL A 235 13.03 1.95 3.06
CA VAL A 235 12.08 2.82 2.36
C VAL A 235 12.12 2.60 0.85
N ASP A 236 13.28 2.31 0.26
CA ASP A 236 13.37 1.92 -1.16
C ASP A 236 12.65 0.60 -1.45
N GLY A 237 12.73 -0.39 -0.55
CA GLY A 237 11.92 -1.60 -0.66
C GLY A 237 10.43 -1.33 -0.51
N MET A 238 10.06 -0.49 0.48
CA MET A 238 8.68 -0.06 0.71
C MET A 238 8.09 0.69 -0.49
N ALA A 239 8.88 1.47 -1.24
CA ALA A 239 8.39 2.25 -2.38
C ALA A 239 7.69 1.37 -3.45
N SER A 240 8.20 0.17 -3.71
CA SER A 240 7.55 -0.78 -4.63
C SER A 240 6.18 -1.25 -4.11
N ILE A 241 6.04 -1.39 -2.80
CA ILE A 241 4.80 -1.80 -2.13
C ILE A 241 3.81 -0.63 -2.10
N VAL A 242 4.28 0.59 -1.79
CA VAL A 242 3.41 1.78 -1.79
C VAL A 242 2.75 2.00 -3.15
N ILE A 243 3.50 1.89 -4.25
CA ILE A 243 2.91 2.02 -5.59
C ILE A 243 1.96 0.85 -5.92
N HIS A 244 2.29 -0.37 -5.47
CA HIS A 244 1.42 -1.55 -5.60
C HIS A 244 0.06 -1.26 -4.97
N GLU A 245 0.03 -0.90 -3.70
CA GLU A 245 -1.22 -0.69 -2.96
C GLU A 245 -1.99 0.55 -3.44
N ILE A 246 -1.29 1.61 -3.90
CA ILE A 246 -1.97 2.76 -4.53
C ILE A 246 -2.66 2.34 -5.82
N ALA A 247 -2.02 1.50 -6.64
CA ALA A 247 -2.58 1.07 -7.92
C ALA A 247 -3.83 0.20 -7.70
N GLU A 248 -3.79 -0.75 -6.77
CA GLU A 248 -4.94 -1.60 -6.47
C GLU A 248 -6.07 -0.81 -5.82
N ALA A 249 -5.78 0.03 -4.82
CA ALA A 249 -6.82 0.87 -4.20
C ALA A 249 -7.46 1.88 -5.18
N VAL A 250 -6.78 2.25 -6.27
CA VAL A 250 -7.37 3.07 -7.33
C VAL A 250 -8.31 2.24 -8.21
N THR A 251 -7.95 1.00 -8.52
CA THR A 251 -8.75 0.10 -9.36
C THR A 251 -9.90 -0.57 -8.63
N ASP A 252 -9.74 -0.84 -7.34
CA ASP A 252 -10.72 -1.47 -6.46
C ASP A 252 -10.66 -0.88 -5.04
N PRO A 253 -11.09 0.38 -4.85
CA PRO A 253 -11.11 1.00 -3.52
C PRO A 253 -12.00 0.25 -2.51
N ILE A 254 -12.91 -0.60 -2.97
CA ILE A 254 -13.77 -1.43 -2.13
C ILE A 254 -13.52 -2.89 -2.52
N TYR A 255 -12.36 -3.43 -2.14
CA TYR A 255 -11.99 -4.81 -2.42
C TYR A 255 -13.05 -5.82 -1.94
N PRO A 256 -13.35 -6.93 -2.65
CA PRO A 256 -12.93 -7.33 -4.00
C PRO A 256 -14.02 -7.07 -5.06
N THR A 257 -14.32 -5.81 -5.40
CA THR A 257 -15.49 -5.47 -6.22
C THR A 257 -15.17 -5.06 -7.66
N ALA A 258 -13.95 -4.67 -7.97
CA ALA A 258 -13.56 -4.11 -9.26
C ALA A 258 -12.20 -4.64 -9.72
N TRP A 259 -12.01 -4.78 -11.04
CA TRP A 259 -10.70 -5.12 -11.61
C TRP A 259 -9.95 -6.24 -10.88
N ILE A 260 -10.66 -7.35 -10.66
CA ILE A 260 -10.12 -8.56 -10.04
C ILE A 260 -10.33 -9.79 -10.93
N ASP A 261 -9.43 -10.77 -10.85
CA ASP A 261 -9.58 -12.05 -11.53
C ASP A 261 -10.38 -13.08 -10.70
N ILE A 262 -10.67 -14.26 -11.27
CA ILE A 262 -11.44 -15.31 -10.58
C ILE A 262 -10.71 -15.93 -9.37
N ASN A 263 -9.40 -15.71 -9.24
CA ASN A 263 -8.58 -16.21 -8.14
C ASN A 263 -8.35 -15.14 -7.05
N GLY A 264 -8.95 -13.96 -7.21
CA GLY A 264 -8.77 -12.84 -6.30
C GLY A 264 -7.50 -12.02 -6.54
N GLN A 265 -6.90 -12.09 -7.74
CA GLN A 265 -5.71 -11.31 -8.09
C GLN A 265 -6.09 -10.02 -8.84
N GLU A 266 -5.62 -8.90 -8.32
CA GLU A 266 -5.75 -7.57 -8.94
C GLU A 266 -4.59 -7.22 -9.87
N ASN A 267 -4.51 -5.96 -10.30
CA ASN A 267 -3.54 -5.48 -11.28
C ASN A 267 -2.08 -5.62 -10.80
N ALA A 268 -1.75 -5.12 -9.61
CA ALA A 268 -0.38 -5.16 -9.10
C ALA A 268 -0.01 -6.57 -8.63
N ASP A 269 -0.94 -7.31 -8.02
CA ASP A 269 -0.87 -8.73 -7.69
C ASP A 269 -0.40 -9.62 -8.84
N LYS A 270 -0.98 -9.45 -10.04
CA LYS A 270 -0.62 -10.21 -11.24
C LYS A 270 0.85 -10.08 -11.62
N CYS A 271 1.50 -9.02 -11.16
CA CYS A 271 2.88 -8.68 -11.44
C CYS A 271 3.75 -8.60 -10.19
N ASN A 272 3.25 -9.15 -9.08
CA ASN A 272 3.94 -9.14 -7.81
C ASN A 272 5.36 -9.71 -7.95
N PHE A 273 6.34 -8.94 -7.50
CA PHE A 273 7.78 -9.17 -7.65
C PHE A 273 8.31 -9.43 -9.06
N SER A 274 7.59 -9.00 -10.11
CA SER A 274 8.11 -8.93 -11.47
C SER A 274 8.64 -7.53 -11.76
N PHE A 275 9.95 -7.32 -11.69
CA PHE A 275 10.55 -5.98 -11.85
C PHE A 275 10.90 -5.62 -13.31
N GLY A 276 10.72 -6.54 -14.25
CA GLY A 276 11.11 -6.33 -15.65
C GLY A 276 12.61 -6.06 -15.79
N PHE A 277 12.97 -5.10 -16.65
CA PHE A 277 14.37 -4.69 -16.83
C PHE A 277 14.69 -3.50 -15.94
N TRP A 278 15.86 -3.52 -15.30
CA TRP A 278 16.41 -2.39 -14.55
C TRP A 278 17.78 -1.98 -15.08
N LYS A 279 18.21 -0.80 -14.66
CA LYS A 279 19.55 -0.22 -14.88
C LYS A 279 20.23 -0.05 -13.54
N THR A 280 21.52 0.27 -13.59
CA THR A 280 22.30 0.64 -12.41
C THR A 280 22.63 2.12 -12.48
N ASP A 281 22.48 2.85 -11.38
CA ASP A 281 22.87 4.26 -11.30
C ASP A 281 24.38 4.43 -10.99
N PHE A 282 24.83 5.67 -10.89
CA PHE A 282 26.26 5.97 -10.64
C PHE A 282 26.74 5.54 -9.25
N LYS A 283 25.83 5.27 -8.31
CA LYS A 283 26.14 4.77 -6.96
C LYS A 283 26.19 3.25 -6.91
N GLY A 284 25.74 2.56 -7.95
CA GLY A 284 25.62 1.10 -7.99
C GLY A 284 24.23 0.57 -7.62
N ALA A 285 23.24 1.44 -7.40
CA ALA A 285 21.88 1.01 -7.07
C ALA A 285 21.09 0.63 -8.32
N SER A 286 20.24 -0.39 -8.21
CA SER A 286 19.36 -0.80 -9.32
C SER A 286 18.06 0.01 -9.32
N TYR A 287 17.61 0.42 -10.50
CA TYR A 287 16.35 1.15 -10.69
C TYR A 287 15.73 0.87 -12.06
N ASN A 288 14.41 0.90 -12.15
CA ASN A 288 13.68 0.79 -13.42
C ASN A 288 12.72 1.96 -13.66
N GLN A 289 12.50 2.83 -12.67
CA GLN A 289 11.67 4.01 -12.78
C GLN A 289 12.39 5.25 -12.25
N GLN A 290 12.06 6.40 -12.85
CA GLN A 290 12.43 7.73 -12.38
C GLN A 290 11.16 8.50 -12.10
N ILE A 291 10.87 8.73 -10.82
CA ILE A 291 9.59 9.28 -10.34
C ILE A 291 9.91 10.36 -9.32
N GLY A 292 9.28 11.53 -9.44
CA GLY A 292 9.48 12.63 -8.47
C GLY A 292 10.92 13.14 -8.38
N GLY A 293 11.74 12.93 -9.41
CA GLY A 293 13.16 13.29 -9.39
C GLY A 293 14.08 12.25 -8.72
N ARG A 294 13.55 11.09 -8.32
CA ARG A 294 14.29 9.99 -7.69
C ARG A 294 14.28 8.75 -8.55
N ASN A 295 15.30 7.92 -8.36
CA ASN A 295 15.37 6.57 -8.93
C ASN A 295 14.61 5.60 -8.01
N PHE A 296 13.86 4.67 -8.58
CA PHE A 296 13.20 3.59 -7.84
C PHE A 296 13.28 2.27 -8.60
N LEU A 297 13.35 1.17 -7.86
CA LEU A 297 13.16 -0.18 -8.39
C LEU A 297 11.81 -0.69 -7.90
N VAL A 298 10.83 -0.72 -8.81
CA VAL A 298 9.46 -1.09 -8.47
C VAL A 298 8.98 -2.23 -9.35
N GLN A 299 8.09 -3.07 -8.84
CA GLN A 299 7.43 -4.10 -9.65
C GLN A 299 6.66 -3.50 -10.82
N GLN A 300 6.47 -4.28 -11.87
CA GLN A 300 5.59 -3.95 -12.99
C GLN A 300 4.13 -4.00 -12.56
N ASN A 301 3.24 -3.47 -13.41
CA ASN A 301 1.79 -3.56 -13.22
C ASN A 301 1.15 -4.32 -14.39
N TRP A 302 0.00 -4.94 -14.16
CA TRP A 302 -0.73 -5.64 -15.20
C TRP A 302 -1.31 -4.67 -16.22
N ASN A 303 -1.01 -4.91 -17.50
CA ASN A 303 -1.65 -4.15 -18.58
C ASN A 303 -2.92 -4.90 -19.02
N PRO A 304 -4.13 -4.34 -18.79
CA PRO A 304 -5.39 -5.03 -19.07
C PRO A 304 -5.67 -5.18 -20.58
N ASN A 305 -4.96 -4.43 -21.44
CA ASN A 305 -5.12 -4.53 -22.89
C ASN A 305 -4.26 -5.64 -23.50
N THR A 306 -3.04 -5.83 -22.97
CA THR A 306 -2.09 -6.84 -23.49
C THR A 306 -2.09 -8.12 -22.67
N ASN A 307 -2.66 -8.08 -21.46
CA ASN A 307 -2.63 -9.15 -20.48
C ASN A 307 -1.20 -9.62 -20.15
N THR A 308 -0.34 -8.65 -19.82
CA THR A 308 1.07 -8.87 -19.45
C THR A 308 1.52 -7.82 -18.46
N CYS A 309 2.55 -8.14 -17.66
CA CYS A 309 3.24 -7.15 -16.84
C CYS A 309 3.97 -6.12 -17.70
N SER A 310 3.76 -4.84 -17.39
CA SER A 310 4.33 -3.68 -18.08
C SER A 310 4.93 -2.71 -17.07
N ASP A 311 6.03 -2.08 -17.47
CA ASP A 311 6.67 -0.95 -16.77
C ASP A 311 6.11 0.41 -17.24
N GLY A 312 5.05 0.38 -18.05
CA GLY A 312 4.38 1.55 -18.60
C GLY A 312 5.04 2.14 -19.85
N THR A 313 6.06 1.47 -20.42
CA THR A 313 6.74 1.90 -21.65
C THR A 313 6.14 1.33 -22.94
N ARG A 314 5.19 0.39 -22.84
CA ARG A 314 4.51 -0.30 -23.97
C ARG A 314 3.03 -0.56 -23.68
#